data_AF-A0A8J7T1C2-F1
#
_entry.id   AF-A0A8J7T1C2-F1
#
_cell.length_a   1.000
_cell.length_b   1.000
_cell.length_c   1.000
_cell.angle_alpha   90.00
_cell.angle_beta   90.00
_cell.angle_gamma   90.00
#
_symmetry.space_group_name_H-M   'P 1'
#
loop_
_entity.id
_entity.type
_entity.pdbx_description
1 polymer ?
#
loop_
_entity_poly.entity_id
_entity_poly.type
_entity_poly.pdbx_seq_one_letter_code
_entity_poly.pdbx_strand_id
1 'polypeptide(L)'
;MNWTWIEWLDLVLRWFHVMAGISWIGSSLYIMWLDRVFADPDRAARGENGEPWLIDLTDSLLAGKLAPGPGRFAGTLAWFARESTLTLASGLVLFAVLAWLPGGGILGYADGRPIGALPGVAIVAGTLALSWLGYDHLWRSPGRRIAAVAGPASLLLFVAAAWGLTQIFSGRAAFILAGAALGFVMWANLWLRIRPALKELREARIAGRPPDVDLRSKARMRAAHNSYLVFPTVALMLSNHFPHVYSHELNWIAMSLVAVALVGVRHRVVSGRRGAWALYSAMAAFGVAVLLVRG
;
A
#
# COMPACT_ATOMS: atom_id res chain seq x y z
N MET A 1 -5.15 -29.41 23.70
CA MET A 1 -4.34 -28.19 23.94
C MET A 1 -5.29 -27.10 24.43
N ASN A 2 -5.08 -26.59 25.65
CA ASN A 2 -5.88 -25.48 26.16
C ASN A 2 -5.21 -24.17 25.74
N TRP A 3 -5.91 -23.37 24.95
CA TRP A 3 -5.43 -22.06 24.50
C TRP A 3 -5.53 -21.05 25.64
N THR A 4 -4.48 -20.24 25.80
CA THR A 4 -4.44 -19.11 26.72
C THR A 4 -5.25 -17.93 26.17
N TRP A 5 -5.68 -17.01 27.05
CA TRP A 5 -6.37 -15.78 26.64
C TRP A 5 -5.53 -14.91 25.69
N ILE A 6 -4.21 -14.95 25.81
CA ILE A 6 -3.29 -14.19 24.97
C ILE A 6 -3.27 -14.74 23.54
N GLU A 7 -3.32 -16.07 23.37
CA GLU A 7 -3.40 -16.70 22.04
C GLU A 7 -4.72 -16.39 21.34
N TRP A 8 -5.83 -16.37 22.09
CA TRP A 8 -7.13 -15.90 21.56
C TRP A 8 -7.08 -14.42 21.15
N LEU A 9 -6.44 -13.57 21.96
CA LEU A 9 -6.28 -12.15 21.64
C LEU A 9 -5.42 -11.95 20.38
N ASP A 10 -4.29 -12.66 20.24
CA ASP A 10 -3.47 -12.63 19.01
C ASP A 10 -4.29 -13.02 17.78
N LEU A 11 -5.05 -14.12 17.87
CA LEU A 11 -5.92 -14.58 16.79
C LEU A 11 -6.94 -13.50 16.41
N VAL A 12 -7.72 -12.99 17.36
CA VAL A 12 -8.75 -11.98 17.11
C VAL A 12 -8.16 -10.70 16.52
N LEU A 13 -7.02 -10.24 17.02
CA LEU A 13 -6.36 -9.04 16.51
C LEU A 13 -5.85 -9.21 15.08
N ARG A 14 -5.27 -10.37 14.74
CA ARG A 14 -4.85 -10.67 13.36
C ARG A 14 -6.03 -10.68 12.42
N TRP A 15 -7.12 -11.36 12.79
CA TRP A 15 -8.33 -11.41 12.01
C TRP A 15 -8.92 -10.01 11.80
N PHE A 16 -9.04 -9.23 12.88
CA PHE A 16 -9.50 -7.85 12.79
C PHE A 16 -8.61 -7.01 11.86
N HIS A 17 -7.28 -7.12 11.99
CA HIS A 17 -6.34 -6.38 11.15
C HIS A 17 -6.48 -6.73 9.67
N VAL A 18 -6.59 -8.02 9.34
CA VAL A 18 -6.81 -8.49 7.97
C VAL A 18 -8.13 -7.96 7.42
N MET A 19 -9.22 -8.02 8.20
CA MET A 19 -10.53 -7.50 7.77
C MET A 19 -10.48 -5.98 7.54
N ALA A 20 -9.85 -5.22 8.44
CA ALA A 20 -9.65 -3.78 8.26
C ALA A 20 -8.83 -3.48 6.99
N GLY A 21 -7.76 -4.24 6.76
CA GLY A 21 -6.92 -4.12 5.57
C GLY A 21 -7.69 -4.42 4.28
N ILE A 22 -8.52 -5.47 4.26
CA ILE A 22 -9.39 -5.81 3.12
C ILE A 22 -10.40 -4.68 2.86
N SER A 23 -11.03 -4.14 3.90
CA SER A 23 -11.96 -3.01 3.75
C SER A 23 -11.27 -1.79 3.15
N TRP A 24 -10.08 -1.42 3.65
CA TRP A 24 -9.35 -0.25 3.14
C TRP A 24 -8.83 -0.46 1.71
N ILE A 25 -8.10 -1.55 1.49
CA ILE A 25 -7.48 -1.84 0.19
C ILE A 25 -8.56 -2.14 -0.85
N GLY A 26 -9.55 -2.96 -0.52
CA GLY A 26 -10.64 -3.36 -1.42
C GLY A 26 -11.40 -2.16 -1.95
N SER A 27 -11.83 -1.24 -1.06
CA SER A 27 -12.49 0.00 -1.48
C SER A 27 -11.58 0.87 -2.34
N SER A 28 -10.29 0.97 -2.01
CA SER A 28 -9.33 1.73 -2.81
C SER A 28 -9.17 1.15 -4.23
N LEU A 29 -9.09 -0.18 -4.34
CA LEU A 29 -9.00 -0.90 -5.62
C LEU A 29 -10.25 -0.69 -6.47
N TYR A 30 -11.41 -0.74 -5.83
CA TYR A 30 -12.69 -0.54 -6.48
C TYR A 30 -12.84 0.88 -7.05
N ILE A 31 -12.49 1.90 -6.27
CA ILE A 31 -12.54 3.31 -6.73
C ILE A 31 -11.57 3.54 -7.89
N MET A 32 -10.37 2.98 -7.84
CA MET A 32 -9.42 3.09 -8.96
C MET A 32 -9.87 2.34 -10.21
N TRP A 33 -10.63 1.26 -10.05
CA TRP A 33 -11.28 0.61 -11.18
C TRP A 33 -12.39 1.50 -11.76
N LEU A 34 -13.28 2.06 -10.92
CA LEU A 34 -14.30 3.02 -11.35
C LEU A 34 -13.69 4.20 -12.11
N ASP A 35 -12.61 4.79 -11.58
CA ASP A 35 -11.89 5.90 -12.22
C ASP A 35 -11.40 5.56 -13.62
N ARG A 36 -11.00 4.30 -13.88
CA ARG A 36 -10.60 3.85 -15.21
C ARG A 36 -11.80 3.68 -16.13
N VAL A 37 -12.91 3.15 -15.62
CA VAL A 37 -14.16 3.04 -16.38
C VAL A 37 -14.65 4.43 -16.82
N PHE A 38 -14.57 5.43 -15.95
CA PHE A 38 -14.91 6.82 -16.28
C PHE A 38 -13.93 7.51 -17.26
N ALA A 39 -12.69 7.00 -17.38
CA ALA A 39 -11.65 7.61 -18.21
C ALA A 39 -11.46 6.90 -19.56
N ASP A 40 -12.35 5.98 -19.92
CA ASP A 40 -12.25 5.19 -21.15
C ASP A 40 -12.57 6.04 -22.40
N PRO A 41 -11.59 6.28 -23.29
CA PRO A 41 -11.79 7.10 -24.48
C PRO A 41 -12.72 6.46 -25.51
N ASP A 42 -12.83 5.13 -25.57
CA ASP A 42 -13.74 4.45 -26.51
C ASP A 42 -15.19 4.67 -26.09
N ARG A 43 -15.46 4.74 -24.78
CA ARG A 43 -16.77 5.11 -24.24
C ARG A 43 -17.10 6.57 -24.54
N ALA A 44 -16.14 7.47 -24.31
CA ALA A 44 -16.28 8.88 -24.65
C ALA A 44 -16.56 9.08 -26.16
N ALA A 45 -15.90 8.31 -27.03
CA ALA A 45 -16.12 8.35 -28.48
C ALA A 45 -17.50 7.83 -28.90
N ARG A 46 -18.12 6.93 -28.13
CA ARG A 46 -19.50 6.47 -28.33
C ARG A 46 -20.55 7.41 -27.72
N GLY A 47 -20.14 8.55 -27.15
CA GLY A 47 -21.05 9.49 -26.48
C GLY A 47 -21.54 8.98 -25.12
N GLU A 48 -20.99 7.88 -24.59
CA GLU A 48 -21.23 7.38 -23.25
C GLU A 48 -20.46 8.23 -22.22
N ASN A 49 -20.80 9.52 -22.13
CA ASN A 49 -20.12 10.49 -21.26
C ASN A 49 -20.56 10.41 -19.79
N GLY A 50 -21.25 9.34 -19.39
CA GLY A 50 -21.93 9.22 -18.11
C GLY A 50 -22.05 7.80 -17.59
N GLU A 51 -21.84 7.70 -16.28
CA GLU A 51 -22.31 6.70 -15.30
C GLU A 51 -22.28 5.22 -15.71
N PRO A 52 -21.27 4.41 -15.30
CA PRO A 52 -21.34 2.98 -15.51
C PRO A 52 -22.54 2.39 -14.77
N TRP A 53 -23.34 1.64 -15.52
CA TRP A 53 -24.29 0.69 -14.97
C TRP A 53 -23.50 -0.50 -14.41
N LEU A 54 -23.56 -0.63 -13.09
CA LEU A 54 -23.01 -1.74 -12.35
C LEU A 54 -24.14 -2.73 -12.12
N ILE A 55 -23.85 -4.02 -12.16
CA ILE A 55 -24.76 -5.06 -11.74
C ILE A 55 -24.24 -5.53 -10.37
N ASP A 56 -25.01 -5.30 -9.32
CA ASP A 56 -24.81 -5.91 -8.01
C ASP A 56 -25.51 -7.28 -7.97
N LEU A 57 -25.32 -8.03 -6.89
CA LEU A 57 -25.90 -9.36 -6.67
C LEU A 57 -27.43 -9.41 -6.83
N THR A 58 -28.13 -8.28 -6.68
CA THR A 58 -29.59 -8.19 -6.77
C THR A 58 -30.12 -7.13 -7.74
N ASP A 59 -29.38 -6.05 -7.97
CA ASP A 59 -29.91 -4.84 -8.64
C ASP A 59 -28.90 -4.19 -9.59
N SER A 60 -29.41 -3.33 -10.47
CA SER A 60 -28.57 -2.44 -11.27
C SER A 60 -28.32 -1.13 -10.53
N LEU A 61 -27.07 -0.72 -10.45
CA LEU A 61 -26.63 0.52 -9.80
C LEU A 61 -26.05 1.47 -10.84
N LEU A 62 -26.29 2.77 -10.66
CA LEU A 62 -25.76 3.82 -11.52
C LEU A 62 -24.76 4.66 -10.72
N ALA A 63 -23.50 4.71 -11.17
CA ALA A 63 -22.46 5.44 -10.48
C ALA A 63 -22.08 6.73 -11.22
N GLY A 64 -22.42 7.90 -10.68
CA GLY A 64 -22.05 9.19 -11.28
C GLY A 64 -20.70 9.74 -10.80
N LYS A 65 -19.87 10.24 -11.73
CA LYS A 65 -18.68 11.03 -11.39
C LYS A 65 -18.99 12.52 -11.49
N LEU A 66 -18.98 13.20 -10.35
CA LEU A 66 -19.25 14.64 -10.30
C LEU A 66 -18.10 15.43 -10.92
N ALA A 67 -18.41 16.28 -11.91
CA ALA A 67 -17.45 17.19 -12.51
C ALA A 67 -16.93 18.20 -11.46
N PRO A 68 -15.66 18.65 -11.55
CA PRO A 68 -15.16 19.75 -10.71
C PRO A 68 -15.93 21.04 -11.06
N GLY A 69 -16.77 21.54 -10.14
CA GLY A 69 -17.59 22.73 -10.37
C GLY A 69 -18.50 23.03 -9.18
N PRO A 70 -19.21 24.17 -9.14
CA PRO A 70 -20.13 24.49 -8.06
C PRO A 70 -21.28 23.47 -7.95
N GLY A 71 -21.74 23.18 -6.74
CA GLY A 71 -22.86 22.26 -6.50
C GLY A 71 -22.87 21.68 -5.09
N ARG A 72 -24.03 21.17 -4.65
CA ARG A 72 -24.23 20.60 -3.31
C ARG A 72 -23.55 19.24 -3.19
N PHE A 73 -22.89 18.98 -2.06
CA PHE A 73 -22.55 17.60 -1.67
C PHE A 73 -23.84 16.88 -1.29
N ALA A 74 -23.99 15.61 -1.69
CA ALA A 74 -24.99 14.74 -1.06
C ALA A 74 -24.69 14.67 0.45
N GLY A 75 -25.72 14.66 1.30
CA GLY A 75 -25.59 14.79 2.76
C GLY A 75 -24.72 13.73 3.42
N THR A 76 -24.52 12.58 2.75
CA THR A 76 -23.70 11.45 3.22
C THR A 76 -22.44 11.33 2.36
N LEU A 77 -21.34 11.91 2.83
CA LEU A 77 -20.02 11.68 2.24
C LEU A 77 -19.43 10.39 2.84
N ALA A 78 -19.49 9.28 2.10
CA ALA A 78 -18.77 8.07 2.47
C ALA A 78 -17.26 8.31 2.29
N TRP A 79 -16.50 8.28 3.38
CA TRP A 79 -15.08 8.60 3.41
C TRP A 79 -14.25 7.46 3.97
N PHE A 80 -13.30 6.97 3.17
CA PHE A 80 -12.54 5.73 3.44
C PHE A 80 -11.34 5.87 4.39
N ALA A 81 -11.18 6.99 5.12
CA ALA A 81 -10.07 7.07 6.07
C ALA A 81 -10.31 6.25 7.35
N ARG A 82 -11.56 5.93 7.69
CA ARG A 82 -11.85 5.11 8.87
C ARG A 82 -11.15 3.75 8.73
N GLU A 83 -11.31 3.10 7.59
CA GLU A 83 -10.75 1.78 7.28
C GLU A 83 -9.22 1.85 7.28
N SER A 84 -8.64 2.90 6.71
CA SER A 84 -7.19 3.12 6.74
C SER A 84 -6.64 3.27 8.15
N THR A 85 -7.36 4.00 9.02
CA THR A 85 -6.97 4.22 10.42
C THR A 85 -7.15 2.96 11.25
N LEU A 86 -8.24 2.22 11.04
CA LEU A 86 -8.43 0.93 11.70
C LEU A 86 -7.35 -0.06 11.30
N THR A 87 -6.93 -0.08 10.03
CA THR A 87 -5.82 -0.93 9.57
C THR A 87 -4.51 -0.54 10.25
N LEU A 88 -4.15 0.75 10.26
CA LEU A 88 -2.91 1.18 10.93
C LEU A 88 -2.97 0.90 12.43
N ALA A 89 -4.04 1.31 13.11
CA ALA A 89 -4.17 1.17 14.56
C ALA A 89 -4.11 -0.31 14.97
N SER A 90 -4.84 -1.18 14.29
CA SER A 90 -4.78 -2.63 14.56
C SER A 90 -3.40 -3.22 14.27
N GLY A 91 -2.70 -2.75 13.23
CA GLY A 91 -1.34 -3.17 12.93
C GLY A 91 -0.35 -2.78 14.03
N LEU A 92 -0.44 -1.54 14.54
CA LEU A 92 0.38 -1.07 15.66
C LEU A 92 0.09 -1.83 16.95
N VAL A 93 -1.20 -2.09 17.24
CA VAL A 93 -1.59 -2.92 18.39
C VAL A 93 -1.07 -4.34 18.22
N LEU A 94 -1.13 -4.92 17.02
CA LEU A 94 -0.61 -6.26 16.76
C LEU A 94 0.93 -6.30 16.94
N PHE A 95 1.66 -5.30 16.45
CA PHE A 95 3.10 -5.18 16.72
C PHE A 95 3.40 -5.08 18.21
N ALA A 96 2.62 -4.29 18.94
CA ALA A 96 2.74 -4.19 20.39
C ALA A 96 2.47 -5.54 21.04
N VAL A 97 1.32 -6.19 20.82
CA VAL A 97 1.02 -7.50 21.42
C VAL A 97 2.08 -8.56 21.10
N LEU A 98 2.57 -8.59 19.86
CA LEU A 98 3.62 -9.52 19.46
C LEU A 98 4.94 -9.30 20.17
N ALA A 99 5.30 -8.05 20.46
CA ALA A 99 6.52 -7.74 21.19
C ALA A 99 6.51 -8.22 22.66
N TRP A 100 5.34 -8.57 23.21
CA TRP A 100 5.17 -8.98 24.62
C TRP A 100 4.81 -10.47 24.78
N LEU A 101 4.63 -11.22 23.68
CA LEU A 101 4.36 -12.65 23.70
C LEU A 101 5.63 -13.46 24.03
N PRO A 102 5.57 -14.43 24.97
CA PRO A 102 6.71 -15.32 25.28
C PRO A 102 7.19 -16.05 24.02
N GLY A 103 8.50 -16.04 23.75
CA GLY A 103 9.07 -16.57 22.50
C GLY A 103 9.40 -15.52 21.43
N GLY A 104 9.25 -14.23 21.75
CA GLY A 104 9.86 -13.13 20.99
C GLY A 104 9.04 -12.57 19.82
N GLY A 105 7.76 -12.94 19.69
CA GLY A 105 6.90 -12.40 18.63
C GLY A 105 7.47 -12.55 17.22
N ILE A 106 6.93 -11.80 16.26
CA ILE A 106 7.46 -11.78 14.89
C ILE A 106 8.83 -11.06 14.82
N LEU A 107 9.25 -10.33 15.86
CA LEU A 107 10.42 -9.45 15.86
C LEU A 107 11.62 -10.10 16.57
N GLY A 108 12.51 -10.70 15.78
CA GLY A 108 13.82 -11.18 16.25
C GLY A 108 14.97 -10.50 15.51
N TYR A 109 16.14 -10.45 16.13
CA TYR A 109 17.38 -10.05 15.45
C TYR A 109 17.79 -11.10 14.41
N ALA A 110 18.66 -10.71 13.47
CA ALA A 110 19.16 -11.61 12.42
C ALA A 110 19.87 -12.86 12.99
N ASP A 111 20.49 -12.73 14.18
CA ASP A 111 21.14 -13.81 14.92
C ASP A 111 20.19 -14.70 15.74
N GLY A 112 18.87 -14.47 15.63
CA GLY A 112 17.83 -15.24 16.31
C GLY A 112 17.55 -14.81 17.74
N ARG A 113 18.28 -13.83 18.29
CA ARG A 113 17.98 -13.30 19.63
C ARG A 113 16.63 -12.55 19.62
N PRO A 114 15.79 -12.71 20.66
CA PRO A 114 14.56 -11.95 20.77
C PRO A 114 14.88 -10.47 20.97
N ILE A 115 14.08 -9.60 20.35
CA ILE A 115 14.19 -8.15 20.57
C ILE A 115 13.32 -7.78 21.77
N GLY A 116 13.88 -7.03 22.72
CA GLY A 116 13.12 -6.51 23.85
C GLY A 116 11.99 -5.59 23.39
N ALA A 117 10.87 -5.59 24.11
CA ALA A 117 9.65 -4.90 23.67
C ALA A 117 9.86 -3.41 23.36
N LEU A 118 10.55 -2.68 24.24
CA LEU A 118 10.77 -1.23 24.08
C LEU A 118 11.70 -0.91 22.89
N PRO A 119 12.91 -1.51 22.75
CA PRO A 119 13.72 -1.39 21.53
C PRO A 119 12.96 -1.80 20.27
N GLY A 120 12.19 -2.88 20.32
CA GLY A 120 11.38 -3.35 19.20
C GLY A 120 10.40 -2.29 18.71
N VAL A 121 9.59 -1.74 19.62
CA VAL A 121 8.63 -0.65 19.30
C VAL A 121 9.36 0.56 18.72
N ALA A 122 10.48 0.98 19.31
CA ALA A 122 11.23 2.14 18.84
C ALA A 122 11.77 1.93 17.42
N ILE A 123 12.32 0.74 17.12
CA ILE A 123 12.84 0.47 15.78
C ILE A 123 11.70 0.37 14.77
N VAL A 124 10.58 -0.31 15.09
CA VAL A 124 9.41 -0.34 14.19
C VAL A 124 8.93 1.08 13.89
N ALA A 125 8.70 1.91 14.91
CA ALA A 125 8.27 3.28 14.72
C ALA A 125 9.28 4.10 13.89
N GLY A 126 10.57 3.94 14.16
CA GLY A 126 11.65 4.56 13.40
C GLY A 126 11.67 4.13 11.94
N THR A 127 11.56 2.83 11.65
CA THR A 127 11.49 2.28 10.30
C THR A 127 10.30 2.83 9.54
N LEU A 128 9.10 2.85 10.14
CA LEU A 128 7.90 3.39 9.50
C LEU A 128 8.06 4.89 9.19
N ALA A 129 8.50 5.67 10.18
CA ALA A 129 8.68 7.12 10.02
C ALA A 129 9.76 7.45 8.97
N LEU A 130 10.94 6.83 9.05
CA LEU A 130 12.04 7.06 8.12
C LEU A 130 11.67 6.64 6.68
N SER A 131 10.92 5.54 6.52
CA SER A 131 10.44 5.09 5.21
C SER A 131 9.57 6.15 4.55
N TRP A 132 8.62 6.72 5.29
CA TRP A 132 7.77 7.79 4.75
C TRP A 132 8.53 9.09 4.54
N LEU A 133 9.42 9.50 5.45
CA LEU A 133 10.22 10.72 5.29
C LEU A 133 11.14 10.65 4.07
N GLY A 134 11.86 9.54 3.88
CA GLY A 134 12.73 9.34 2.72
C GLY A 134 11.95 9.35 1.41
N TYR A 135 10.82 8.64 1.37
CA TYR A 135 9.91 8.63 0.24
C TYR A 135 9.27 10.01 -0.02
N ASP A 136 8.79 10.71 1.00
CA ASP A 136 8.12 12.00 0.85
C ASP A 136 9.11 13.04 0.33
N HIS A 137 10.33 13.07 0.88
CA HIS A 137 11.42 13.94 0.47
C HIS A 137 11.75 13.78 -1.01
N LEU A 138 11.90 12.54 -1.49
CA LEU A 138 12.22 12.23 -2.88
C LEU A 138 11.19 12.77 -3.89
N TRP A 139 9.94 12.90 -3.45
CA TRP A 139 8.80 13.27 -4.30
C TRP A 139 8.18 14.62 -3.91
N ARG A 140 8.85 15.44 -3.09
CA ARG A 140 8.38 16.77 -2.66
C ARG A 140 8.45 17.82 -3.78
N SER A 141 9.44 17.72 -4.66
CA SER A 141 9.65 18.68 -5.76
C SER A 141 8.77 18.35 -6.98
N PRO A 142 8.17 19.35 -7.64
CA PRO A 142 7.37 19.14 -8.85
C PRO A 142 8.28 18.97 -10.09
N GLY A 143 7.99 17.98 -10.93
CA GLY A 143 8.53 17.92 -12.29
C GLY A 143 8.62 16.52 -12.91
N ARG A 144 8.36 16.42 -14.21
CA ARG A 144 8.53 15.17 -14.99
C ARG A 144 9.99 14.67 -14.99
N ARG A 145 10.96 15.59 -14.91
CA ARG A 145 12.40 15.26 -14.77
C ARG A 145 12.71 14.61 -13.42
N ILE A 146 11.97 14.96 -12.37
CA ILE A 146 12.09 14.31 -11.06
C ILE A 146 11.53 12.90 -11.14
N ALA A 147 10.43 12.63 -11.85
CA ALA A 147 9.90 11.26 -11.95
C ALA A 147 10.91 10.25 -12.55
N ALA A 148 11.72 10.67 -13.53
CA ALA A 148 12.77 9.84 -14.13
C ALA A 148 13.90 9.48 -13.16
N VAL A 149 14.11 10.28 -12.11
CA VAL A 149 15.13 10.07 -11.07
C VAL A 149 14.51 9.44 -9.82
N ALA A 150 13.41 10.01 -9.34
CA ALA A 150 12.67 9.60 -8.16
C ALA A 150 12.07 8.19 -8.28
N GLY A 151 11.68 7.75 -9.47
CA GLY A 151 11.22 6.37 -9.69
C GLY A 151 12.33 5.35 -9.37
N PRO A 152 13.45 5.34 -10.11
CA PRO A 152 14.60 4.49 -9.81
C PRO A 152 15.15 4.68 -8.39
N ALA A 153 15.24 5.92 -7.91
CA ALA A 153 15.69 6.19 -6.54
C ALA A 153 14.73 5.62 -5.47
N SER A 154 13.43 5.53 -5.73
CA SER A 154 12.48 4.87 -4.83
C SER A 154 12.72 3.36 -4.77
N LEU A 155 13.06 2.75 -5.91
CA LEU A 155 13.43 1.33 -5.95
C LEU A 155 14.75 1.10 -5.21
N LEU A 156 15.76 1.92 -5.44
CA LEU A 156 17.03 1.85 -4.71
C LEU A 156 16.83 2.04 -3.20
N LEU A 157 15.99 3.00 -2.80
CA LEU A 157 15.62 3.20 -1.40
C LEU A 157 14.94 1.94 -0.81
N PHE A 158 14.04 1.32 -1.56
CA PHE A 158 13.41 0.06 -1.13
C PHE A 158 14.42 -1.07 -1.01
N VAL A 159 15.33 -1.24 -1.98
CA VAL A 159 16.38 -2.27 -1.96
C VAL A 159 17.35 -2.05 -0.80
N ALA A 160 17.74 -0.80 -0.53
CA ALA A 160 18.59 -0.45 0.59
C ALA A 160 17.89 -0.71 1.93
N ALA A 161 16.60 -0.38 2.05
CA ALA A 161 15.80 -0.70 3.22
C ALA A 161 15.62 -2.22 3.39
N ALA A 162 15.38 -2.95 2.30
CA ALA A 162 15.27 -4.40 2.28
C ALA A 162 16.54 -5.05 2.83
N TRP A 163 17.69 -4.68 2.28
CA TRP A 163 18.99 -5.13 2.74
C TRP A 163 19.21 -4.77 4.22
N GLY A 164 19.06 -3.49 4.60
CA GLY A 164 19.28 -3.04 5.97
C GLY A 164 18.39 -3.73 7.00
N LEU A 165 17.11 -3.98 6.67
CA LEU A 165 16.21 -4.75 7.52
C LEU A 165 16.70 -6.19 7.71
N THR A 166 17.15 -6.86 6.64
CA THR A 166 17.67 -8.23 6.74
C THR A 166 19.02 -8.35 7.44
N GLN A 167 19.78 -7.24 7.59
CA GLN A 167 21.00 -7.23 8.39
C GLN A 167 20.71 -7.12 9.90
N ILE A 168 19.60 -6.49 10.26
CA ILE A 168 19.24 -6.22 11.66
C ILE A 168 18.30 -7.29 12.19
N PHE A 169 17.35 -7.73 11.38
CA PHE A 169 16.22 -8.55 11.76
C PHE A 169 16.27 -9.93 11.12
N SER A 170 15.62 -10.90 11.75
CA SER A 170 15.35 -12.20 11.14
C SER A 170 14.61 -11.99 9.82
N GLY A 171 14.81 -12.87 8.84
CA GLY A 171 14.17 -12.72 7.53
C GLY A 171 12.65 -12.58 7.60
N ARG A 172 12.02 -13.35 8.50
CA ARG A 172 10.58 -13.26 8.79
C ARG A 172 10.17 -11.85 9.24
N ALA A 173 10.89 -11.30 10.22
CA ALA A 173 10.66 -9.95 10.73
C ALA A 173 10.89 -8.89 9.65
N ALA A 174 11.98 -9.03 8.88
CA ALA A 174 12.36 -8.09 7.83
C ALA A 174 11.27 -7.95 6.75
N PHE A 175 10.69 -9.07 6.30
CA PHE A 175 9.62 -9.04 5.29
C PHE A 175 8.35 -8.38 5.81
N ILE A 176 7.93 -8.73 7.03
CA ILE A 176 6.75 -8.10 7.66
C ILE A 176 6.98 -6.60 7.89
N LEU A 177 8.17 -6.19 8.34
CA LEU A 177 8.52 -4.78 8.52
C LEU A 177 8.59 -4.02 7.19
N ALA A 178 9.12 -4.63 6.13
CA ALA A 178 9.12 -4.04 4.80
C ALA A 178 7.69 -3.83 4.29
N GLY A 179 6.81 -4.83 4.45
CA GLY A 179 5.38 -4.68 4.17
C GLY A 179 4.75 -3.56 5.02
N ALA A 180 5.10 -3.48 6.31
CA ALA A 180 4.52 -2.49 7.23
C ALA A 180 4.94 -1.08 6.84
N ALA A 181 6.21 -0.91 6.43
CA ALA A 181 6.74 0.34 5.91
C ALA A 181 5.99 0.79 4.65
N LEU A 182 5.75 -0.11 3.69
CA LEU A 182 4.97 0.22 2.49
C LEU A 182 3.51 0.60 2.84
N GLY A 183 2.87 -0.16 3.71
CA GLY A 183 1.51 0.14 4.21
C GLY A 183 1.44 1.48 4.94
N PHE A 184 2.46 1.80 5.74
CA PHE A 184 2.56 3.08 6.44
C PHE A 184 2.82 4.24 5.48
N VAL A 185 3.68 4.07 4.47
CA VAL A 185 3.85 5.05 3.39
C VAL A 185 2.51 5.36 2.73
N MET A 186 1.71 4.33 2.45
CA MET A 186 0.37 4.49 1.89
C MET A 186 -0.57 5.26 2.81
N TRP A 187 -0.61 4.90 4.09
CA TRP A 187 -1.43 5.57 5.09
C TRP A 187 -1.01 7.05 5.27
N ALA A 188 0.28 7.31 5.39
CA ALA A 188 0.81 8.67 5.57
C ALA A 188 0.59 9.52 4.33
N ASN A 189 0.67 8.96 3.12
CA ASN A 189 0.25 9.64 1.89
C ASN A 189 -1.21 10.06 1.92
N LEU A 190 -2.09 9.17 2.37
CA LEU A 190 -3.51 9.47 2.50
C LEU A 190 -3.74 10.63 3.47
N TRP A 191 -3.14 10.58 4.65
CA TRP A 191 -3.40 11.53 5.72
C TRP A 191 -2.68 12.88 5.57
N LEU A 192 -1.44 12.87 5.06
CA LEU A 192 -0.57 14.05 5.04
C LEU A 192 -0.49 14.72 3.66
N ARG A 193 -0.88 14.03 2.58
CA ARG A 193 -0.84 14.58 1.21
C ARG A 193 -2.19 14.60 0.51
N ILE A 194 -2.96 13.51 0.57
CA ILE A 194 -4.23 13.39 -0.17
C ILE A 194 -5.37 14.10 0.56
N ARG A 195 -5.53 13.87 1.87
CA ARG A 195 -6.60 14.46 2.68
C ARG A 195 -6.61 16.00 2.64
N PRO A 196 -5.46 16.71 2.78
CA PRO A 196 -5.45 18.16 2.62
C PRO A 196 -5.96 18.63 1.25
N ALA A 197 -5.60 17.94 0.17
CA ALA A 197 -6.08 18.25 -1.18
C ALA A 197 -7.60 18.02 -1.34
N LEU A 198 -8.13 16.96 -0.71
CA LEU A 198 -9.57 16.70 -0.70
C LEU A 198 -10.35 17.74 0.12
N LYS A 199 -9.76 18.22 1.23
CA LYS A 199 -10.32 19.32 2.02
C LYS A 199 -10.37 20.60 1.19
N GLU A 200 -9.28 20.97 0.51
CA GLU A 200 -9.22 22.15 -0.37
C GLU A 200 -10.26 22.05 -1.49
N LEU A 201 -10.38 20.89 -2.15
CA LEU A 201 -11.37 20.65 -3.20
C LEU A 201 -12.81 20.87 -2.69
N ARG A 202 -13.11 20.38 -1.48
CA ARG A 202 -14.41 20.57 -0.84
C ARG A 202 -14.69 22.05 -0.58
N GLU A 203 -13.73 22.76 0.00
CA GLU A 203 -13.85 24.19 0.32
C GLU A 203 -13.98 25.04 -0.94
N ALA A 204 -13.19 24.76 -1.98
CA ALA A 204 -13.28 25.41 -3.28
C ALA A 204 -14.68 25.27 -3.90
N ARG A 205 -15.24 24.06 -3.83
CA ARG A 205 -16.57 23.76 -4.34
C ARG A 205 -17.67 24.49 -3.58
N ILE A 206 -17.59 24.53 -2.25
CA ILE A 206 -18.53 25.28 -1.40
C ILE A 206 -18.47 26.77 -1.71
N ALA A 207 -17.26 27.30 -1.92
CA ALA A 207 -17.04 28.71 -2.25
C ALA A 207 -17.29 29.06 -3.73
N GLY A 208 -17.63 28.08 -4.58
CA GLY A 208 -17.84 28.32 -6.02
C GLY A 208 -16.60 28.75 -6.81
N ARG A 209 -15.40 28.53 -6.27
CA ARG A 209 -14.12 28.88 -6.91
C ARG A 209 -13.45 27.65 -7.55
N PRO A 210 -12.56 27.81 -8.55
CA PRO A 210 -11.77 26.71 -9.04
C PRO A 210 -10.85 26.15 -7.91
N PRO A 211 -10.71 24.81 -7.82
CA PRO A 211 -9.81 24.17 -6.86
C PRO A 211 -8.35 24.28 -7.29
N ASP A 212 -7.43 24.15 -6.33
CA ASP A 212 -5.98 24.20 -6.57
C ASP A 212 -5.54 23.04 -7.49
N VAL A 213 -4.94 23.38 -8.63
CA VAL A 213 -4.52 22.39 -9.64
C VAL A 213 -3.23 21.68 -9.23
N ASP A 214 -2.26 22.39 -8.64
CA ASP A 214 -0.97 21.83 -8.26
C ASP A 214 -1.11 20.90 -7.06
N LEU A 215 -1.86 21.32 -6.04
CA LEU A 215 -2.13 20.50 -4.86
C LEU A 215 -2.82 19.19 -5.22
N ARG A 216 -3.84 19.24 -6.10
CA ARG A 216 -4.52 18.04 -6.58
C ARG A 216 -3.65 17.16 -7.45
N SER A 217 -2.80 17.74 -8.31
CA SER A 217 -1.86 16.99 -9.13
C SER A 217 -0.88 16.18 -8.25
N LYS A 218 -0.31 16.82 -7.23
CA LYS A 218 0.55 16.18 -6.23
C LYS A 218 -0.19 15.07 -5.46
N ALA A 219 -1.42 15.32 -5.01
CA ALA A 219 -2.23 14.31 -4.33
C ALA A 219 -2.55 13.11 -5.25
N ARG A 220 -2.87 13.35 -6.52
CA ARG A 220 -3.15 12.30 -7.51
C ARG A 220 -1.91 11.43 -7.76
N MET A 221 -0.72 12.03 -7.79
CA MET A 221 0.54 11.29 -7.86
C MET A 221 0.71 10.36 -6.65
N ARG A 222 0.47 10.85 -5.42
CA ARG A 222 0.54 10.00 -4.21
C ARG A 222 -0.52 8.89 -4.20
N ALA A 223 -1.72 9.17 -4.68
CA ALA A 223 -2.76 8.16 -4.84
C ALA A 223 -2.34 7.08 -5.87
N ALA A 224 -1.71 7.48 -6.97
CA ALA A 224 -1.14 6.56 -7.93
C ALA A 224 -0.04 5.70 -7.30
N HIS A 225 0.89 6.28 -6.55
CA HIS A 225 1.91 5.51 -5.83
C HIS A 225 1.28 4.49 -4.87
N ASN A 226 0.28 4.89 -4.08
CA ASN A 226 -0.43 3.98 -3.19
C ASN A 226 -1.02 2.79 -3.96
N SER A 227 -1.62 3.03 -5.13
CA SER A 227 -2.13 1.99 -6.04
C SER A 227 -1.10 0.90 -6.33
N TYR A 228 0.13 1.30 -6.64
CA TYR A 228 1.22 0.39 -6.99
C TYR A 228 1.79 -0.36 -5.79
N LEU A 229 1.78 0.27 -4.60
CA LEU A 229 2.31 -0.32 -3.38
C LEU A 229 1.39 -1.37 -2.76
N VAL A 230 0.10 -1.42 -3.11
CA VAL A 230 -0.85 -2.41 -2.57
C VAL A 230 -0.34 -3.84 -2.72
N PHE A 231 0.01 -4.25 -3.95
CA PHE A 231 0.32 -5.66 -4.23
C PHE A 231 1.59 -6.13 -3.51
N PRO A 232 2.72 -5.39 -3.58
CA PRO A 232 3.89 -5.70 -2.75
C PRO A 232 3.58 -5.73 -1.26
N THR A 233 2.84 -4.75 -0.74
CA THR A 233 2.49 -4.68 0.70
C THR A 233 1.79 -5.95 1.16
N VAL A 234 0.77 -6.39 0.42
CA VAL A 234 0.00 -7.60 0.76
C VAL A 234 0.88 -8.86 0.70
N ALA A 235 1.72 -9.00 -0.34
CA ALA A 235 2.59 -10.16 -0.46
C ALA A 235 3.64 -10.24 0.66
N LEU A 236 4.22 -9.10 1.04
CA LEU A 236 5.18 -9.03 2.14
C LEU A 236 4.52 -9.29 3.49
N MET A 237 3.27 -8.86 3.68
CA MET A 237 2.46 -9.20 4.87
C MET A 237 2.11 -10.69 4.96
N LEU A 238 1.92 -11.35 3.82
CA LEU A 238 1.65 -12.80 3.74
C LEU A 238 2.92 -13.65 3.65
N SER A 239 4.11 -13.05 3.70
CA SER A 239 5.41 -13.74 3.59
C SER A 239 5.60 -14.89 4.58
N ASN A 240 4.94 -14.86 5.74
CA ASN A 240 4.96 -15.94 6.72
C ASN A 240 4.51 -17.31 6.16
N HIS A 241 3.76 -17.31 5.05
CA HIS A 241 3.34 -18.53 4.36
C HIS A 241 4.39 -19.09 3.38
N PHE A 242 5.51 -18.40 3.22
CA PHE A 242 6.58 -18.78 2.28
C PHE A 242 7.95 -18.80 2.96
N PRO A 243 8.20 -19.70 3.95
CA PRO A 243 9.44 -19.74 4.71
C PRO A 243 10.71 -19.72 3.88
N HIS A 244 10.73 -20.56 2.84
CA HIS A 244 11.84 -20.70 1.91
C HIS A 244 12.35 -19.36 1.36
N VAL A 245 11.46 -18.36 1.15
CA VAL A 245 11.85 -17.05 0.59
C VAL A 245 12.55 -16.17 1.61
N TYR A 246 12.02 -16.10 2.84
CA TYR A 246 12.61 -15.23 3.86
C TYR A 246 13.80 -15.87 4.58
N SER A 247 13.92 -17.19 4.59
CA SER A 247 15.02 -17.90 5.27
C SER A 247 16.30 -18.03 4.42
N HIS A 248 16.25 -17.72 3.13
CA HIS A 248 17.41 -17.79 2.23
C HIS A 248 18.40 -16.64 2.46
N GLU A 249 19.69 -16.85 2.18
CA GLU A 249 20.74 -15.82 2.39
C GLU A 249 20.54 -14.58 1.51
N LEU A 250 20.00 -14.78 0.31
CA LEU A 250 19.65 -13.72 -0.65
C LEU A 250 18.21 -13.19 -0.48
N ASN A 251 17.61 -13.35 0.70
CA ASN A 251 16.21 -12.99 0.97
C ASN A 251 15.87 -11.53 0.61
N TRP A 252 16.78 -10.56 0.79
CA TRP A 252 16.56 -9.16 0.45
C TRP A 252 16.48 -8.91 -1.07
N ILE A 253 17.22 -9.69 -1.86
CA ILE A 253 17.14 -9.67 -3.33
C ILE A 253 15.81 -10.29 -3.77
N ALA A 254 15.47 -11.46 -3.22
CA ALA A 254 14.21 -12.13 -3.52
C ALA A 254 13.00 -11.23 -3.16
N MET A 255 13.04 -10.57 -1.99
CA MET A 255 12.04 -9.59 -1.56
C MET A 255 11.88 -8.46 -2.57
N SER A 256 13.00 -7.91 -3.06
CA SER A 256 13.03 -6.81 -4.02
C SER A 256 12.48 -7.21 -5.38
N LEU A 257 12.86 -8.40 -5.88
CA LEU A 257 12.35 -8.93 -7.14
C LEU A 257 10.85 -9.24 -7.08
N VAL A 258 10.38 -9.83 -5.98
CA VAL A 258 8.95 -10.07 -5.76
C VAL A 258 8.16 -8.76 -5.71
N ALA A 259 8.67 -7.75 -5.00
CA ALA A 259 8.04 -6.42 -4.96
C ALA A 259 7.96 -5.79 -6.36
N VAL A 260 9.05 -5.82 -7.14
CA VAL A 260 9.08 -5.30 -8.52
C VAL A 260 8.11 -6.08 -9.42
N ALA A 261 8.07 -7.41 -9.31
CA ALA A 261 7.13 -8.23 -10.07
C ALA A 261 5.68 -7.83 -9.77
N LEU A 262 5.33 -7.65 -8.51
CA LEU A 262 3.98 -7.27 -8.09
C LEU A 262 3.60 -5.85 -8.52
N VAL A 263 4.55 -4.92 -8.55
CA VAL A 263 4.37 -3.60 -9.17
C VAL A 263 4.08 -3.74 -10.68
N GLY A 264 4.80 -4.63 -11.38
CA GLY A 264 4.58 -4.92 -12.80
C GLY A 264 3.21 -5.55 -13.08
N VAL A 265 2.79 -6.53 -12.27
CA VAL A 265 1.43 -7.11 -12.32
C VAL A 265 0.39 -6.01 -12.12
N ARG A 266 0.61 -5.13 -11.12
CA ARG A 266 -0.28 -3.99 -10.88
C ARG A 266 -0.31 -3.03 -12.07
N HIS A 267 0.83 -2.77 -12.71
CA HIS A 267 0.89 -1.96 -13.93
C HIS A 267 0.03 -2.56 -15.05
N ARG A 268 0.08 -3.88 -15.25
CA ARG A 268 -0.77 -4.57 -16.21
C ARG A 268 -2.26 -4.43 -15.89
N VAL A 269 -2.63 -4.50 -14.61
CA VAL A 269 -4.02 -4.29 -14.18
C VAL A 269 -4.47 -2.88 -14.53
N VAL A 270 -3.67 -1.86 -14.20
CA VAL A 270 -4.01 -0.44 -14.41
C VAL A 270 -4.04 -0.08 -15.90
N SER A 271 -3.01 -0.47 -16.66
CA SER A 271 -2.79 -0.06 -18.05
C SER A 271 -3.51 -0.92 -19.09
N GLY A 272 -4.23 -1.98 -18.67
CA GLY A 272 -4.93 -2.88 -19.59
C GLY A 272 -3.98 -3.56 -20.58
N ARG A 273 -4.41 -3.72 -21.84
CA ARG A 273 -3.62 -4.38 -22.89
C ARG A 273 -2.25 -3.71 -23.14
N ARG A 274 -2.16 -2.39 -23.00
CA ARG A 274 -0.90 -1.62 -23.18
C ARG A 274 0.16 -1.94 -22.12
N GLY A 275 -0.24 -2.50 -20.98
CA GLY A 275 0.66 -2.92 -19.90
C GLY A 275 1.18 -4.36 -20.01
N ALA A 276 0.97 -5.07 -21.13
CA ALA A 276 1.38 -6.47 -21.29
C ALA A 276 2.89 -6.67 -21.06
N TRP A 277 3.72 -5.74 -21.52
CA TRP A 277 5.18 -5.77 -21.30
C TRP A 277 5.56 -5.89 -19.82
N ALA A 278 4.84 -5.19 -18.93
CA ALA A 278 5.13 -5.18 -17.50
C ALA A 278 4.80 -6.51 -16.84
N LEU A 279 3.83 -7.27 -17.39
CA LEU A 279 3.54 -8.62 -16.93
C LEU A 279 4.67 -9.58 -17.29
N TYR A 280 5.20 -9.51 -18.51
CA TYR A 280 6.34 -10.33 -18.92
C TYR A 280 7.60 -10.00 -18.09
N SER A 281 7.89 -8.72 -17.86
CA SER A 281 8.96 -8.30 -16.96
C SER A 281 8.74 -8.80 -15.53
N ALA A 282 7.50 -8.78 -15.04
CA ALA A 282 7.17 -9.32 -13.72
C ALA A 282 7.37 -10.83 -13.63
N MET A 283 6.96 -11.59 -14.65
CA MET A 283 7.18 -13.04 -14.71
C MET A 283 8.67 -13.37 -14.73
N ALA A 284 9.47 -12.61 -15.49
CA ALA A 284 10.93 -12.77 -15.51
C ALA A 284 11.54 -12.48 -14.14
N ALA A 285 11.21 -11.35 -13.51
CA ALA A 285 11.69 -11.00 -12.17
C ALA A 285 11.31 -12.05 -11.12
N PHE A 286 10.07 -12.55 -11.17
CA PHE A 286 9.61 -13.61 -10.29
C PHE A 286 10.33 -14.94 -10.56
N GLY A 287 10.54 -15.31 -11.82
CA GLY A 287 11.32 -16.49 -12.20
C GLY A 287 12.76 -16.43 -11.68
N VAL A 288 13.41 -15.27 -11.78
CA VAL A 288 14.74 -15.05 -11.20
C VAL A 288 14.70 -15.20 -9.68
N ALA A 289 13.70 -14.63 -9.00
CA ALA A 289 13.55 -14.80 -7.55
C ALA A 289 13.39 -16.27 -7.14
N VAL A 290 12.60 -17.05 -7.88
CA VAL A 290 12.44 -18.50 -7.66
C VAL A 290 13.77 -19.23 -7.86
N LEU A 291 14.50 -18.94 -8.95
CA LEU A 291 15.78 -19.59 -9.22
C LEU A 291 16.83 -19.26 -8.15
N LEU A 292 16.83 -18.03 -7.62
CA LEU A 292 17.73 -17.59 -6.56
C LEU A 292 17.50 -18.29 -5.23
N VAL A 293 16.28 -18.73 -4.94
CA VAL A 293 15.86 -19.29 -3.64
C VAL A 293 15.70 -20.82 -3.67
N ARG A 294 15.80 -21.43 -4.85
CA ARG A 294 15.67 -22.88 -5.04
C ARG A 294 16.90 -23.67 -4.58
N GLY A 295 18.06 -23.02 -4.43
CA GLY A 295 19.30 -23.61 -3.91
C GLY A 295 19.29 -23.71 -2.39
#